data_AF-A0A1F8TFE2-F1
#
_entry.id   AF-A0A1F8TFE2-F1
#
_cell.length_a   1.000
_cell.length_b   1.000
_cell.length_c   1.000
_cell.angle_alpha   90.00
_cell.angle_beta   90.00
_cell.angle_gamma   90.00
#
_symmetry.space_group_name_H-M   'P 1'
#
loop_
_entity.id
_entity.type
_entity.pdbx_description
1 polymer ?
#
loop_
_entity_poly.entity_id
_entity_poly.type
_entity_poly.pdbx_seq_one_letter_code
_entity_poly.pdbx_strand_id
1 'polypeptide(L)'
;MTLTMLDGGRYTLKVRGLLFQGTWTLAQHEATFNLTEGGICIDKLGTYEWAFDGQSLTFTLVQDDCLTRTVDWPSGPWIIQP
;
A
#
# COMPACT_ATOMS: atom_id res chain seq x y z
N MET A 1 5.22 -0.96 10.83
CA MET A 1 5.09 -0.49 9.43
C MET A 1 4.25 0.75 9.45
N THR A 2 4.52 1.73 8.58
CA THR A 2 3.74 2.97 8.50
C THR A 2 3.46 3.25 7.04
N LEU A 3 2.18 3.40 6.67
CA LEU A 3 1.74 3.88 5.37
C LEU A 3 1.22 5.30 5.54
N THR A 4 1.73 6.22 4.75
CA THR A 4 1.27 7.60 4.70
C THR A 4 0.77 7.88 3.30
N MET A 5 -0.54 8.11 3.19
CA MET A 5 -1.17 8.54 1.95
C MET A 5 -0.99 10.06 1.84
N LEU A 6 -0.39 10.49 0.75
CA LEU A 6 -0.09 11.89 0.48
C LEU A 6 -1.07 12.43 -0.57
N ASP A 7 -1.29 13.74 -0.54
CA ASP A 7 -2.03 14.46 -1.57
C ASP A 7 -1.49 14.14 -2.98
N GLY A 8 -2.41 14.09 -3.94
CA GLY A 8 -2.09 13.82 -5.34
C GLY A 8 -1.87 12.34 -5.67
N GLY A 9 -2.40 11.42 -4.85
CA GLY A 9 -2.35 9.98 -5.15
C GLY A 9 -0.95 9.37 -4.98
N ARG A 10 -0.16 9.89 -4.05
CA ARG A 10 1.15 9.33 -3.69
C ARG A 10 1.08 8.66 -2.33
N TYR A 11 2.01 7.75 -2.06
CA TYR A 11 2.17 7.18 -0.73
C TYR A 11 3.64 7.04 -0.37
N THR A 12 3.91 7.04 0.93
CA THR A 12 5.17 6.54 1.48
C THR A 12 4.91 5.39 2.40
N LEU A 13 5.82 4.43 2.41
CA LEU A 13 5.71 3.23 3.20
C LEU A 13 7.03 2.94 3.90
N LYS A 14 6.98 2.76 5.21
CA LYS A 14 8.14 2.43 6.03
C LYS A 14 8.03 1.02 6.63
N VAL A 15 8.90 0.11 6.19
CA VAL A 15 8.96 -1.28 6.70
C VAL A 15 10.36 -1.54 7.22
N ARG A 16 10.48 -1.89 8.51
CA ARG A 16 11.78 -2.28 9.13
C ARG A 16 12.93 -1.28 8.86
N GLY A 17 12.61 0.02 8.77
CA GLY A 17 13.59 1.07 8.51
C GLY A 17 13.83 1.39 7.03
N LEU A 18 13.35 0.57 6.11
CA LEU A 18 13.34 0.85 4.66
C LEU A 18 12.19 1.79 4.31
N LEU A 19 12.46 2.68 3.36
CA LEU A 19 11.48 3.63 2.80
C LEU A 19 11.15 3.24 1.37
N PHE A 20 9.86 3.11 1.11
CA PHE A 20 9.28 2.82 -0.19
C PHE A 20 8.34 3.97 -0.56
N GLN A 21 8.30 4.33 -1.83
CA GLN A 21 7.42 5.39 -2.31
C GLN A 21 6.74 4.96 -3.59
N GLY A 22 5.55 5.50 -3.81
CA GLY A 22 4.77 5.12 -4.97
C GLY A 22 3.55 5.99 -5.20
N THR A 23 2.77 5.59 -6.19
CA THR A 23 1.46 6.16 -6.46
C THR A 23 0.37 5.16 -6.11
N TRP A 24 -0.83 5.66 -5.83
CA TRP A 24 -1.98 4.83 -5.56
C TRP A 24 -3.23 5.44 -6.19
N THR A 25 -4.17 4.57 -6.51
CA THR A 25 -5.49 4.95 -7.01
C THR A 25 -6.56 4.18 -6.23
N LEU A 26 -7.73 4.80 -6.09
CA LEU A 26 -8.91 4.18 -5.50
C LEU A 26 -9.96 3.98 -6.58
N ALA A 27 -10.46 2.76 -6.74
CA ALA A 27 -11.53 2.43 -7.64
C ALA A 27 -12.58 1.59 -6.89
N GLN A 28 -13.73 2.19 -6.59
CA GLN A 28 -14.80 1.54 -5.82
C GLN A 28 -14.29 0.91 -4.52
N HIS A 29 -14.13 -0.41 -4.48
CA HIS A 29 -13.78 -1.20 -3.29
C HIS A 29 -12.33 -1.66 -3.32
N GLU A 30 -11.56 -1.24 -4.32
CA GLU A 30 -10.17 -1.61 -4.51
C GLU A 30 -9.26 -0.37 -4.47
N ALA A 31 -8.08 -0.56 -3.88
CA ALA A 31 -6.95 0.35 -3.96
C ALA A 31 -5.83 -0.34 -4.73
N THR A 32 -5.31 0.33 -5.74
CA THR A 32 -4.16 -0.14 -6.50
C THR A 32 -2.95 0.71 -6.17
N PHE A 33 -1.86 0.07 -5.77
CA PHE A 33 -0.60 0.71 -5.45
C PHE A 33 0.44 0.37 -6.51
N ASN A 34 1.14 1.38 -6.98
CA ASN A 34 2.31 1.24 -7.84
C ASN A 34 3.54 1.71 -7.08
N LEU A 35 4.52 0.83 -6.86
CA LEU A 35 5.79 1.21 -6.25
C LEU A 35 6.68 1.88 -7.27
N THR A 36 7.19 3.08 -6.97
CA THR A 36 8.09 3.82 -7.86
C THR A 36 9.51 3.91 -7.30
N GLU A 37 9.72 3.67 -6.01
CA GLU A 37 11.04 3.78 -5.37
C GLU A 37 11.21 2.84 -4.17
N GLY A 38 12.43 2.34 -3.96
CA GLY A 38 12.86 1.76 -2.68
C GLY A 38 12.82 0.23 -2.56
N GLY A 39 12.50 -0.51 -3.63
CA GLY A 39 12.40 -1.98 -3.56
C GLY A 39 12.56 -2.71 -4.89
N ILE A 40 12.58 -4.05 -4.83
CA ILE A 40 12.74 -4.94 -6.00
C ILE A 40 11.48 -5.01 -6.88
N CYS A 41 10.37 -4.45 -6.42
CA CYS A 41 9.08 -4.46 -7.10
C CYS A 41 8.74 -3.10 -7.73
N ILE A 42 9.73 -2.28 -8.09
CA ILE A 42 9.47 -1.00 -8.78
C ILE A 42 8.67 -1.29 -10.07
N ASP A 43 7.70 -0.43 -10.36
CA ASP A 43 6.74 -0.53 -11.47
C ASP A 43 5.82 -1.76 -11.44
N LYS A 44 5.76 -2.47 -10.30
CA LYS A 44 4.81 -3.56 -10.07
C LYS A 44 3.60 -3.08 -9.29
N LEU A 45 2.42 -3.46 -9.77
CA LEU A 45 1.15 -3.15 -9.14
C LEU A 45 0.83 -4.14 -8.02
N GLY A 46 0.22 -3.63 -6.96
CA GLY A 46 -0.45 -4.42 -5.94
C GLY A 46 -1.86 -3.88 -5.75
N THR A 47 -2.87 -4.71 -6.00
CA THR A 47 -4.29 -4.38 -5.86
C THR A 47 -4.85 -5.04 -4.61
N TYR A 48 -5.58 -4.25 -3.83
CA TYR A 48 -6.11 -4.64 -2.54
C TYR A 48 -7.57 -4.21 -2.43
N GLU A 49 -8.44 -5.07 -1.92
CA GLU A 49 -9.73 -4.65 -1.39
C GLU A 49 -9.50 -3.82 -0.13
N TRP A 50 -10.34 -2.81 0.10
CA TRP A 50 -10.21 -1.95 1.28
C TRP A 50 -11.50 -1.87 2.08
N ALA A 51 -11.37 -1.75 3.40
CA ALA A 51 -12.48 -1.55 4.32
C ALA A 51 -12.09 -0.55 5.42
N PHE A 52 -13.01 0.35 5.76
CA PHE A 52 -12.85 1.27 6.88
C PHE A 52 -14.00 1.08 7.88
N ASP A 53 -13.67 0.75 9.12
CA ASP A 53 -14.66 0.48 10.18
C ASP A 53 -15.00 1.70 11.05
N GLY A 54 -14.50 2.89 10.68
CA GLY A 54 -14.62 4.11 11.47
C GLY A 54 -13.40 4.40 12.35
N GLN A 55 -12.51 3.44 12.55
CA GLN A 55 -11.29 3.58 13.34
C GLN A 55 -10.04 3.13 12.58
N SER A 56 -10.15 2.07 11.78
CA SER A 56 -9.05 1.40 11.10
C SER A 56 -9.34 1.18 9.63
N LEU A 57 -8.34 1.40 8.78
CA LEU A 57 -8.36 1.02 7.37
C LEU A 57 -7.69 -0.35 7.22
N THR A 58 -8.34 -1.28 6.54
CA THR A 58 -7.80 -2.62 6.25
C THR A 58 -7.66 -2.78 4.75
N PHE A 59 -6.51 -3.32 4.30
CA PHE A 59 -6.31 -3.73 2.91
C PHE A 59 -6.15 -5.26 2.86
N THR A 60 -6.92 -5.92 2.00
CA THR A 60 -6.87 -7.36 1.73
C THR A 60 -6.31 -7.57 0.34
N LEU A 61 -5.23 -8.34 0.20
CA LEU A 61 -4.58 -8.54 -1.09
C LEU A 61 -5.51 -9.27 -2.07
N VAL A 62 -5.72 -8.67 -3.25
CA VAL A 62 -6.44 -9.27 -4.38
C VAL A 62 -5.43 -9.83 -5.37
N GLN A 63 -4.47 -9.00 -5.80
CA GLN A 63 -3.46 -9.34 -6.78
C GLN A 63 -2.16 -8.60 -6.48
N ASP A 64 -1.02 -9.29 -6.59
CA ASP A 64 0.29 -8.68 -6.57
C ASP A 64 1.11 -9.18 -7.75
N ASP A 65 1.60 -8.27 -8.59
CA ASP A 65 2.48 -8.60 -9.71
C ASP A 65 3.95 -8.83 -9.25
N CYS A 66 4.20 -8.83 -7.94
CA CYS A 66 5.48 -9.11 -7.31
C CYS A 66 5.32 -10.00 -6.07
N LEU A 67 5.40 -11.33 -6.25
CA LEU A 67 5.21 -12.31 -5.16
C LEU A 67 6.10 -12.06 -3.93
N THR A 68 7.29 -11.48 -4.09
CA THR A 68 8.20 -11.13 -2.98
C THR A 68 7.69 -10.00 -2.09
N ARG A 69 6.71 -9.19 -2.53
CA ARG A 69 6.12 -8.07 -1.77
C ARG A 69 5.15 -8.52 -0.68
N THR A 70 4.57 -9.72 -0.80
CA THR A 70 3.67 -10.30 0.22
C THR A 70 4.32 -10.48 1.61
N VAL A 71 5.65 -10.50 1.68
CA VAL A 71 6.42 -10.57 2.94
C VAL A 71 6.61 -9.19 3.58
N ASP A 72 6.58 -8.12 2.79
CA ASP A 72 6.80 -6.74 3.25
C ASP A 72 5.49 -5.96 3.48
N TRP A 73 4.39 -6.37 2.85
CA TRP A 73 3.04 -5.79 2.95
C TRP A 73 2.08 -6.75 3.65
N PRO A 74 2.17 -6.96 4.98
CA PRO A 74 1.20 -7.77 5.68
C PRO A 74 -0.19 -7.14 5.51
N SER A 75 -1.18 -8.00 5.25
CA SER A 75 -2.59 -7.74 5.52
C SER A 75 -2.75 -7.37 7.00
N GLY A 76 -2.68 -6.08 7.31
CA GLY A 76 -2.72 -5.58 8.67
C GLY A 76 -3.22 -4.14 8.69
N PRO A 77 -3.80 -3.65 9.80
CA PRO A 77 -4.50 -2.38 9.82
C PRO A 77 -3.56 -1.21 9.54
N TRP A 78 -3.95 -0.39 8.57
CA TRP A 78 -3.23 0.78 8.11
C TRP A 78 -3.81 1.99 8.84
N ILE A 79 -2.97 2.67 9.62
CA ILE A 79 -3.36 3.93 10.25
C ILE A 79 -3.16 5.03 9.21
N ILE A 80 -4.25 5.62 8.74
CA ILE A 80 -4.18 6.87 7.98
C ILE A 80 -3.71 7.95 8.94
N GLN A 81 -2.47 8.41 8.81
CA GLN A 81 -2.04 9.62 9.52
C GLN A 81 -2.43 10.84 8.67
N PRO A 82 -3.07 11.86 9.27
CA PRO A 82 -3.38 13.13 8.60
C PRO A 82 -2.11 13.91 8.23
#